data_AF-Q0QKW3-F1
#
_entry.id   AF-Q0QKW3-F1
#
_cell.length_a   1.000
_cell.length_b   1.000
_cell.length_c   1.000
_cell.angle_alpha   90.00
_cell.angle_beta   90.00
_cell.angle_gamma   90.00
#
_symmetry.space_group_name_H-M   'P 1'
#
loop_
_entity.id
_entity.type
_entity.pdbx_description
1 polymer ?
#
loop_
_entity_poly.entity_id
_entity_poly.type
_entity_poly.pdbx_seq_one_letter_code
_entity_poly.pdbx_strand_id
1 'polypeptide(L)'
;MNMRSIASMTQSAKTPRSATQGFTLVEALIAGVLMTFVMTSVGRIGVNALASSSTQKERSRIEGAIENSIQQIQHLDSQLTDTRIPVIHRLKNDPNNACIAPGAYLAHRLAYGSTTVAEWQSESTKSPDAIDRPYGVDSLKFSYLKPGSTTLNSLTIKDNSKGSTVITPETTPIDGNPYNLGSQDINLTVIEYQFRIPESKTSKSNKAEKRIIELNPYFQGNCYKL
;
A
#
# COMPACT_ATOMS: atom_id res chain seq x y z
N MET A 1 -58.05 20.22 -57.12
CA MET A 1 -57.46 18.92 -56.69
C MET A 1 -57.51 18.88 -55.16
N ASN A 2 -58.66 18.51 -54.62
CA ASN A 2 -58.97 17.21 -53.99
C ASN A 2 -58.35 17.03 -52.60
N MET A 3 -58.95 17.72 -51.63
CA MET A 3 -59.06 17.28 -50.24
C MET A 3 -59.86 15.96 -50.21
N ARG A 4 -59.25 14.88 -49.72
CA ARG A 4 -59.97 13.64 -49.40
C ARG A 4 -60.22 13.56 -47.91
N SER A 5 -61.51 13.67 -47.59
CA SER A 5 -62.19 13.21 -46.40
C SER A 5 -61.85 11.74 -46.09
N ILE A 6 -61.59 11.44 -44.82
CA ILE A 6 -61.72 10.08 -44.27
C ILE A 6 -62.56 10.20 -43.00
N ALA A 7 -63.61 9.39 -42.99
CA ALA A 7 -64.67 9.35 -42.01
C ALA A 7 -64.23 8.79 -40.65
N SER A 8 -64.87 9.34 -39.61
CA SER A 8 -65.53 8.65 -38.50
C SER A 8 -65.05 7.24 -38.13
N MET A 9 -64.45 7.14 -36.93
CA MET A 9 -64.71 6.06 -35.99
C MET A 9 -64.38 6.56 -34.59
N THR A 10 -65.35 7.23 -33.95
CA THR A 10 -65.35 7.40 -32.50
C THR A 10 -65.62 6.04 -31.87
N GLN A 11 -64.56 5.28 -31.57
CA GLN A 11 -64.67 4.18 -30.62
C GLN A 11 -65.02 4.77 -29.26
N SER A 12 -66.27 4.54 -28.86
CA SER A 12 -66.73 4.66 -27.48
C SER A 12 -65.82 3.79 -26.61
N ALA A 13 -64.76 4.39 -26.04
CA ALA A 13 -63.98 3.79 -24.98
C ALA A 13 -64.93 3.57 -23.80
N LYS A 14 -65.42 2.34 -23.68
CA LYS A 14 -66.21 1.88 -22.56
C LYS A 14 -65.31 1.99 -21.33
N THR A 15 -65.46 3.08 -20.58
CA THR A 15 -64.82 3.26 -19.28
C THR A 15 -65.13 2.02 -18.45
N PRO A 16 -64.13 1.25 -18.00
CA PRO A 16 -64.40 0.22 -17.02
C PRO A 16 -64.97 0.94 -15.79
N ARG A 17 -66.20 0.56 -15.44
CA ARG A 17 -66.84 0.97 -14.20
C ARG A 17 -65.82 0.82 -13.08
N SER A 18 -65.61 1.89 -12.32
CA SER A 18 -64.95 1.85 -11.02
C SER A 18 -65.67 0.82 -10.16
N ALA A 19 -65.19 -0.41 -10.17
CA ALA A 19 -65.47 -1.36 -9.13
C ALA A 19 -64.75 -0.81 -7.91
N THR A 20 -65.48 -0.11 -7.06
CA THR A 20 -65.02 0.26 -5.72
C THR A 20 -64.91 -1.02 -4.91
N GLN A 21 -63.91 -1.84 -5.21
CA GLN A 21 -63.51 -2.98 -4.41
C GLN A 21 -62.68 -2.42 -3.26
N GLY A 22 -63.28 -2.39 -2.07
CA GLY A 22 -62.52 -2.18 -0.84
C GLY A 22 -61.51 -3.31 -0.67
N PHE A 23 -60.31 -2.98 -0.22
CA PHE A 23 -59.28 -3.97 0.08
C PHE A 23 -59.81 -5.00 1.07
N THR A 24 -59.68 -6.28 0.74
CA THR A 24 -60.00 -7.33 1.70
C THR A 24 -58.94 -7.32 2.81
N LEU A 25 -59.33 -7.63 4.05
CA LEU A 25 -58.40 -7.64 5.20
C LEU A 25 -57.19 -8.55 4.95
N VAL A 26 -57.39 -9.65 4.21
CA VAL A 26 -56.34 -10.60 3.84
C VAL A 26 -55.33 -9.98 2.87
N GLU A 27 -55.78 -9.20 1.89
CA GLU A 27 -54.91 -8.53 0.92
C GLU A 27 -54.01 -7.48 1.58
N ALA A 28 -54.58 -6.67 2.49
CA ALA A 28 -53.81 -5.71 3.27
C ALA A 28 -52.77 -6.41 4.18
N LEU A 29 -53.11 -7.57 4.75
CA LEU A 29 -52.20 -8.36 5.57
C LEU A 29 -51.06 -8.96 4.75
N ILE A 30 -51.35 -9.54 3.58
CA ILE A 30 -50.32 -10.06 2.66
C ILE A 30 -49.40 -8.94 2.19
N ALA A 31 -49.96 -7.79 1.79
CA ALA A 31 -49.19 -6.63 1.36
C ALA A 31 -48.26 -6.10 2.48
N GLY A 32 -48.75 -6.02 3.72
CA GLY A 32 -47.95 -5.62 4.88
C GLY A 32 -46.78 -6.57 5.17
N VAL A 33 -47.01 -7.88 5.10
CA VAL A 33 -45.95 -8.89 5.27
C VAL A 33 -44.93 -8.82 4.14
N LEU A 34 -45.36 -8.67 2.89
CA LEU A 34 -44.43 -8.53 1.77
C LEU A 34 -43.58 -7.26 1.87
N MET A 35 -44.18 -6.11 2.23
CA MET A 35 -43.48 -4.84 2.39
C MET A 35 -42.43 -4.92 3.50
N THR A 36 -42.78 -5.53 4.64
CA THR A 36 -41.85 -5.69 5.76
C THR A 36 -40.68 -6.61 5.40
N PHE A 37 -40.90 -7.71 4.66
CA PHE A 37 -39.83 -8.57 4.15
C PHE A 37 -38.89 -7.86 3.18
N VAL A 38 -39.43 -7.05 2.26
CA VAL A 38 -38.63 -6.27 1.29
C VAL A 38 -37.80 -5.21 2.00
N MET A 39 -38.41 -4.41 2.88
CA MET A 39 -37.69 -3.38 3.63
C MET A 39 -36.59 -3.97 4.54
N THR A 40 -36.86 -5.12 5.18
CA THR A 40 -35.86 -5.80 6.02
C THR A 40 -34.68 -6.29 5.18
N SER A 41 -34.94 -6.81 3.98
CA SER A 41 -33.90 -7.26 3.04
C SER A 41 -33.04 -6.08 2.55
N VAL A 42 -33.67 -5.00 2.06
CA VAL A 42 -32.95 -3.83 1.53
C VAL A 42 -32.16 -3.11 2.64
N GLY A 43 -32.73 -3.02 3.85
CA GLY A 43 -32.04 -2.43 5.00
C GLY A 43 -30.74 -3.16 5.33
N ARG A 44 -30.74 -4.50 5.31
CA ARG A 44 -29.53 -5.31 5.52
C ARG A 44 -28.49 -5.14 4.41
N ILE A 45 -28.92 -5.05 3.15
CA ILE A 45 -28.00 -4.83 2.01
C ILE A 45 -27.32 -3.46 2.13
N GLY A 46 -28.07 -2.40 2.47
CA GLY A 46 -27.54 -1.05 2.62
C GLY A 46 -26.49 -0.92 3.71
N VAL A 47 -26.72 -1.51 4.89
CA VAL A 47 -25.73 -1.46 5.99
C VAL A 47 -24.46 -2.25 5.66
N ASN A 48 -24.57 -3.37 4.95
CA ASN A 48 -23.40 -4.15 4.52
C ASN A 48 -22.57 -3.41 3.47
N ALA A 49 -23.22 -2.70 2.55
CA ALA A 49 -22.55 -1.86 1.56
C ALA A 49 -21.79 -0.69 2.21
N LEU A 50 -22.39 -0.03 3.22
CA LEU A 50 -21.74 1.05 3.97
C LEU A 50 -20.54 0.56 4.80
N ALA A 51 -20.70 -0.57 5.49
CA ALA A 51 -19.60 -1.20 6.23
C ALA A 51 -18.42 -1.54 5.30
N SER A 52 -18.69 -2.09 4.11
CA SER A 52 -17.67 -2.36 3.09
C SER A 52 -17.03 -1.09 2.52
N SER A 53 -17.80 -0.02 2.29
CA SER A 53 -17.26 1.25 1.79
C SER A 53 -16.25 1.88 2.74
N SER A 54 -16.52 1.83 4.05
CA SER A 54 -15.61 2.39 5.06
C SER A 54 -14.27 1.65 5.14
N THR A 55 -14.28 0.32 5.01
CA THR A 55 -13.07 -0.52 5.03
C THR A 55 -12.27 -0.35 3.74
N GLN A 56 -12.96 -0.29 2.59
CA GLN A 56 -12.35 -0.01 1.31
C GLN A 56 -11.66 1.37 1.29
N LYS A 57 -12.29 2.40 1.87
CA LYS A 57 -11.69 3.74 1.99
C LYS A 57 -10.39 3.72 2.79
N GLU A 58 -10.38 3.00 3.92
CA GLU A 58 -9.17 2.88 4.75
C GLU A 58 -8.06 2.12 4.00
N ARG A 59 -8.42 1.04 3.31
CA ARG A 59 -7.47 0.28 2.48
C ARG A 59 -6.86 1.17 1.38
N SER A 60 -7.69 1.90 0.64
CA SER A 60 -7.22 2.82 -0.39
C SER A 60 -6.33 3.93 0.17
N ARG A 61 -6.57 4.38 1.42
CA ARG A 61 -5.71 5.37 2.08
C ARG A 61 -4.33 4.81 2.41
N ILE A 62 -4.26 3.58 2.94
CA ILE A 62 -2.97 2.91 3.23
C ILE A 62 -2.23 2.62 1.93
N GLU A 63 -2.90 2.06 0.93
CA GLU A 63 -2.27 1.76 -0.37
C GLU A 63 -1.78 3.03 -1.08
N GLY A 64 -2.54 4.13 -1.03
CA GLY A 64 -2.09 5.41 -1.56
C GLY A 64 -0.88 5.99 -0.82
N ALA A 65 -0.80 5.81 0.50
CA ALA A 65 0.36 6.23 1.28
C ALA A 65 1.60 5.38 0.96
N ILE A 66 1.43 4.07 0.78
CA ILE A 66 2.50 3.17 0.32
C ILE A 66 2.96 3.60 -1.07
N GLU A 67 2.06 3.74 -2.03
CA GLU A 67 2.37 4.15 -3.41
C GLU A 67 3.18 5.45 -3.46
N ASN A 68 2.77 6.47 -2.70
CA ASN A 68 3.53 7.72 -2.61
C ASN A 68 4.95 7.51 -2.04
N SER A 69 5.10 6.65 -1.03
CA SER A 69 6.40 6.30 -0.48
C SER A 69 7.29 5.57 -1.50
N ILE A 70 6.70 4.68 -2.32
CA ILE A 70 7.42 4.00 -3.41
C ILE A 70 7.95 5.01 -4.41
N GLN A 71 7.09 5.93 -4.85
CA GLN A 71 7.46 6.99 -5.79
C GLN A 71 8.58 7.87 -5.21
N GLN A 72 8.51 8.20 -3.92
CA GLN A 72 9.55 8.94 -3.24
C GLN A 72 10.88 8.17 -3.21
N ILE A 73 10.85 6.88 -2.89
CA ILE A 73 12.06 6.04 -2.87
C ILE A 73 12.69 5.95 -4.27
N GLN A 74 11.89 5.71 -5.30
CA GLN A 74 12.37 5.67 -6.68
C GLN A 74 12.96 7.02 -7.11
N HIS A 75 12.32 8.12 -6.70
CA HIS A 75 12.85 9.45 -6.94
C HIS A 75 14.20 9.65 -6.24
N LEU A 76 14.33 9.28 -4.97
CA LEU A 76 15.59 9.39 -4.22
C LEU A 76 16.69 8.51 -4.80
N ASP A 77 16.37 7.28 -5.20
CA ASP A 77 17.33 6.39 -5.86
C ASP A 77 17.83 6.99 -7.18
N SER A 78 16.92 7.54 -8.01
CA SER A 78 17.31 8.21 -9.25
C SER A 78 18.18 9.45 -9.03
N GLN A 79 18.01 10.15 -7.91
CA GLN A 79 18.85 11.29 -7.55
C GLN A 79 20.24 10.86 -7.06
N LEU A 80 20.38 9.63 -6.57
CA LEU A 80 21.63 9.06 -6.11
C LEU A 80 22.48 8.71 -7.34
N THR A 81 23.10 9.76 -7.88
CA THR A 81 24.03 9.70 -9.01
C THR A 81 25.45 9.84 -8.51
N ASP A 82 26.42 9.46 -9.33
CA ASP A 82 27.85 9.55 -9.01
C ASP A 82 28.19 10.92 -8.41
N THR A 83 27.77 12.02 -9.04
CA THR A 83 28.03 13.40 -8.57
C THR A 83 27.45 13.74 -7.19
N ARG A 84 26.36 13.10 -6.77
CA ARG A 84 25.75 13.30 -5.46
C ARG A 84 26.37 12.45 -4.36
N ILE A 85 27.07 11.38 -4.72
CA ILE A 85 27.83 10.56 -3.77
C ILE A 85 29.14 11.29 -3.46
N PRO A 86 29.46 11.58 -2.19
CA PRO A 86 30.74 12.17 -1.83
C PRO A 86 31.91 11.34 -2.35
N VAL A 87 32.95 12.00 -2.85
CA VAL A 87 34.11 11.33 -3.50
C VAL A 87 34.75 10.28 -2.58
N ILE A 88 34.84 10.57 -1.28
CA ILE A 88 35.35 9.64 -0.27
C ILE A 88 34.64 8.27 -0.29
N HIS A 89 33.32 8.27 -0.50
CA HIS A 89 32.49 7.06 -0.53
C HIS A 89 32.52 6.35 -1.88
N ARG A 90 33.34 6.84 -2.82
CA ARG A 90 33.63 6.16 -4.09
C ARG A 90 35.02 5.52 -4.09
N LEU A 91 35.85 5.86 -3.11
CA LEU A 91 37.23 5.37 -3.04
C LEU A 91 37.24 3.93 -2.52
N LYS A 92 38.02 3.08 -3.19
CA LYS A 92 38.16 1.65 -2.86
C LYS A 92 38.63 1.35 -1.43
N ASN A 93 39.28 2.34 -0.79
CA ASN A 93 39.86 2.22 0.55
C ASN A 93 38.91 2.69 1.67
N ASP A 94 37.71 3.20 1.34
CA ASP A 94 36.72 3.58 2.35
C ASP A 94 35.88 2.36 2.78
N PRO A 95 35.76 2.04 4.09
CA PRO A 95 34.81 1.04 4.57
C PRO A 95 33.35 1.34 4.18
N ASN A 96 33.03 2.59 3.88
CA ASN A 96 31.69 3.04 3.47
C ASN A 96 31.57 3.21 1.94
N ASN A 97 32.40 2.52 1.16
CA ASN A 97 32.38 2.63 -0.29
C ASN A 97 31.03 2.14 -0.87
N ALA A 98 30.31 3.07 -1.50
CA ALA A 98 29.04 2.84 -2.17
C ALA A 98 29.16 1.78 -3.28
N CYS A 99 30.31 1.66 -3.93
CA CYS A 99 30.53 0.73 -5.02
C CYS A 99 30.90 -0.69 -4.60
N ILE A 100 31.29 -0.91 -3.34
CA ILE A 100 31.50 -2.26 -2.83
C ILE A 100 30.15 -2.90 -2.53
N ALA A 101 29.26 -2.19 -1.83
CA ALA A 101 27.96 -2.69 -1.40
C ALA A 101 26.84 -1.66 -1.72
N PRO A 102 26.44 -1.54 -3.00
CA PRO A 102 25.50 -0.50 -3.42
C PRO A 102 24.13 -0.63 -2.74
N GLY A 103 23.63 -1.85 -2.55
CA GLY A 103 22.36 -2.08 -1.84
C GLY A 103 22.42 -1.64 -0.38
N ALA A 104 23.51 -1.97 0.32
CA ALA A 104 23.73 -1.53 1.70
C ALA A 104 23.77 0.00 1.82
N TYR A 105 24.44 0.66 0.87
CA TYR A 105 24.55 2.11 0.81
C TYR A 105 23.18 2.77 0.58
N LEU A 106 22.40 2.28 -0.38
CA LEU A 106 21.06 2.79 -0.65
C LEU A 106 20.13 2.61 0.56
N ALA A 107 20.12 1.42 1.17
CA ALA A 107 19.28 1.14 2.34
C ALA A 107 19.57 2.11 3.51
N HIS A 108 20.87 2.35 3.77
CA HIS A 108 21.29 3.31 4.78
C HIS A 108 20.83 4.74 4.42
N ARG A 109 21.01 5.15 3.15
CA ARG A 109 20.62 6.47 2.68
C ARG A 109 19.11 6.72 2.80
N LEU A 110 18.29 5.72 2.49
CA LEU A 110 16.83 5.80 2.61
C LEU A 110 16.40 5.88 4.09
N ALA A 111 17.06 5.15 4.99
CA ALA A 111 16.67 5.09 6.40
C ALA A 111 17.06 6.34 7.22
N TYR A 112 18.27 6.88 7.01
CA TYR A 112 18.83 7.97 7.83
C TYR A 112 18.90 9.32 7.14
N GLY A 113 18.92 9.36 5.80
CA GLY A 113 18.86 10.61 5.05
C GLY A 113 20.06 11.55 5.16
N SER A 114 21.30 11.13 5.44
CA SER A 114 22.48 12.04 5.46
C SER A 114 23.59 11.60 4.49
N THR A 115 24.29 12.55 3.86
CA THR A 115 25.40 12.30 2.91
C THR A 115 26.75 12.58 3.57
N THR A 116 26.77 12.92 4.86
CA THR A 116 28.01 13.33 5.53
C THR A 116 28.70 12.15 6.21
N VAL A 117 30.02 12.10 6.04
CA VAL A 117 30.92 11.05 6.54
C VAL A 117 30.87 10.88 8.05
N ALA A 118 30.59 11.97 8.77
CA ALA A 118 30.59 11.99 10.23
C ALA A 118 29.42 11.22 10.84
N GLU A 119 28.37 10.94 10.05
CA GLU A 119 27.09 10.43 10.55
C GLU A 119 26.89 8.93 10.31
N TRP A 120 27.80 8.25 9.61
CA TRP A 120 27.82 6.79 9.52
C TRP A 120 28.01 6.10 10.88
N GLN A 121 28.56 6.82 11.88
CA GLN A 121 28.81 6.31 13.23
C GLN A 121 27.83 6.85 14.28
N SER A 122 27.06 7.90 13.96
CA SER A 122 25.99 8.37 14.83
C SER A 122 24.64 7.92 14.27
N GLU A 123 24.30 6.65 14.52
CA GLU A 123 23.03 5.94 14.27
C GLU A 123 21.75 6.64 14.81
N SER A 124 21.84 7.91 15.21
CA SER A 124 20.92 8.54 16.16
C SER A 124 20.10 9.70 15.61
N THR A 125 20.41 10.26 14.43
CA THR A 125 19.68 11.43 13.90
C THR A 125 19.14 11.16 12.52
N LYS A 126 17.81 11.02 12.43
CA LYS A 126 17.08 10.95 11.17
C LYS A 126 17.09 12.35 10.53
N SER A 127 17.71 12.48 9.37
CA SER A 127 17.69 13.70 8.57
C SER A 127 16.29 13.95 7.98
N PRO A 128 15.92 15.21 7.67
CA PRO A 128 14.67 15.52 6.97
C PRO A 128 14.51 14.82 5.62
N ASP A 129 15.61 14.41 4.98
CA ASP A 129 15.58 13.69 3.69
C ASP A 129 15.34 12.18 3.84
N ALA A 130 15.28 11.65 5.07
CA ALA A 130 15.06 10.24 5.32
C ALA A 130 13.62 9.84 4.96
N ILE A 131 13.46 8.64 4.42
CA ILE A 131 12.13 8.05 4.20
C ILE A 131 11.48 7.82 5.55
N ASP A 132 10.22 8.24 5.65
CA ASP A 132 9.37 7.94 6.79
C ASP A 132 8.44 6.76 6.51
N ARG A 133 8.02 6.10 7.59
CA ARG A 133 7.07 5.01 7.50
C ARG A 133 5.70 5.58 7.07
N PRO A 134 5.07 5.02 6.02
CA PRO A 134 3.77 5.51 5.58
C PRO A 134 2.67 5.35 6.64
N TYR A 135 1.62 6.17 6.53
CA TYR A 135 0.45 6.05 7.40
C TYR A 135 -0.16 4.64 7.32
N GLY A 136 -0.50 4.06 8.48
CA GLY A 136 -1.14 2.75 8.58
C GLY A 136 -0.21 1.56 8.33
N VAL A 137 1.08 1.80 8.09
CA VAL A 137 2.11 0.76 8.05
C VAL A 137 2.64 0.51 9.45
N ASP A 138 2.69 -0.76 9.88
CA ASP A 138 3.18 -1.17 11.20
C ASP A 138 4.72 -1.14 11.23
N SER A 139 5.37 -1.58 10.15
CA SER A 139 6.82 -1.51 10.02
C SER A 139 7.29 -1.38 8.59
N LEU A 140 8.38 -0.64 8.41
CA LEU A 140 9.12 -0.55 7.16
C LEU A 140 10.51 -1.15 7.36
N LYS A 141 10.85 -2.21 6.63
CA LYS A 141 12.12 -2.93 6.77
C LYS A 141 12.92 -2.83 5.49
N PHE A 142 14.14 -2.31 5.58
CA PHE A 142 15.13 -2.30 4.50
C PHE A 142 16.09 -3.46 4.74
N SER A 143 16.22 -4.38 3.80
CA SER A 143 17.07 -5.56 3.90
C SER A 143 18.09 -5.56 2.76
N TYR A 144 19.34 -5.90 3.07
CA TYR A 144 20.42 -5.95 2.10
C TYR A 144 21.50 -6.94 2.51
N LEU A 145 22.17 -7.50 1.50
CA LEU A 145 23.33 -8.36 1.69
C LEU A 145 24.60 -7.54 1.50
N LYS A 146 25.58 -7.73 2.38
CA LYS A 146 26.93 -7.21 2.16
C LYS A 146 27.69 -8.23 1.30
N PRO A 147 28.48 -7.80 0.29
CA PRO A 147 29.31 -8.71 -0.49
C PRO A 147 30.22 -9.54 0.42
N GLY A 148 30.25 -10.86 0.20
CA GLY A 148 31.04 -11.79 1.01
C GLY A 148 30.48 -12.07 2.41
N SER A 149 29.30 -11.55 2.75
CA SER A 149 28.64 -11.81 4.03
C SER A 149 27.62 -12.96 3.92
N THR A 150 27.63 -13.84 4.92
CA THR A 150 26.62 -14.90 5.10
C THR A 150 25.47 -14.45 6.00
N THR A 151 25.39 -13.16 6.32
CA THR A 151 24.33 -12.58 7.15
C THR A 151 23.54 -11.54 6.37
N LEU A 152 22.22 -11.65 6.47
CA LEU A 152 21.33 -10.62 5.99
C LEU A 152 21.28 -9.48 7.01
N ASN A 153 21.57 -8.26 6.56
CA ASN A 153 21.45 -7.07 7.37
C ASN A 153 20.10 -6.41 7.06
N SER A 154 19.46 -5.86 8.07
CA SER A 154 18.24 -5.12 7.88
C SER A 154 18.06 -3.98 8.86
N LEU A 155 17.40 -2.91 8.40
CA LEU A 155 17.02 -1.77 9.21
C LEU A 155 15.51 -1.71 9.25
N THR A 156 14.96 -1.84 10.44
CA THR A 156 13.52 -1.80 10.65
C THR A 156 13.12 -0.48 11.28
N ILE A 157 12.21 0.23 10.62
CA ILE A 157 11.57 1.44 11.11
C ILE A 157 10.21 1.07 11.71
N LYS A 158 10.08 1.28 13.02
CA LYS A 158 8.84 1.04 13.79
C LYS A 158 8.62 2.20 14.75
N ASP A 159 7.37 2.45 15.11
CA ASP A 159 7.08 3.32 16.24
C ASP A 159 7.37 2.60 17.54
N ASN A 160 8.01 3.31 18.47
CA ASN A 160 8.02 2.88 19.85
C ASN A 160 6.66 3.14 20.53
N SER A 161 6.46 2.62 21.73
CA SER A 161 5.24 2.78 22.53
C SER A 161 4.87 4.24 22.87
N LYS A 162 5.72 5.21 22.50
CA LYS A 162 5.54 6.66 22.70
C LYS A 162 5.29 7.41 21.38
N GLY A 163 5.12 6.72 20.26
CA GLY A 163 4.85 7.32 18.94
C GLY A 163 6.07 7.95 18.27
N SER A 164 7.28 7.60 18.70
CA SER A 164 8.53 8.04 18.10
C SER A 164 9.14 6.93 17.25
N THR A 165 9.58 7.30 16.04
CA THR A 165 10.14 6.38 15.06
C THR A 165 11.55 5.92 15.48
N VAL A 166 11.73 4.61 15.65
CA VAL A 166 13.01 3.98 16.00
C VAL A 166 13.50 3.15 14.81
N ILE A 167 14.79 3.30 14.49
CA ILE A 167 15.49 2.47 13.52
C ILE A 167 16.24 1.39 14.30
N THR A 168 15.94 0.12 14.05
CA THR A 168 16.61 -1.01 14.70
C THR A 168 17.40 -1.80 13.66
N PRO A 169 18.73 -1.91 13.79
CA PRO A 169 19.53 -2.81 12.98
C PRO A 169 19.32 -4.26 13.46
N GLU A 170 19.08 -5.17 12.52
CA GLU A 170 18.92 -6.61 12.75
C GLU A 170 19.83 -7.37 11.78
N THR A 171 20.48 -8.43 12.26
CA THR A 171 21.24 -9.36 11.41
C THR A 171 20.70 -10.77 11.56
N THR A 172 20.42 -11.43 10.44
CA THR A 172 19.92 -12.82 10.41
C THR A 172 20.88 -13.71 9.62
N PRO A 173 21.36 -14.85 10.17
CA PRO A 173 22.13 -15.83 9.41
C PRO A 173 21.35 -16.36 8.21
N ILE A 174 22.01 -16.55 7.07
CA ILE A 174 21.40 -17.15 5.88
C ILE A 174 21.45 -18.68 6.03
N ASP A 175 20.37 -19.29 6.49
CA ASP A 175 20.26 -20.72 6.80
C ASP A 175 19.76 -21.56 5.61
N GLY A 176 20.37 -21.43 4.43
CA GLY A 176 20.16 -22.34 3.29
C GLY A 176 18.72 -22.50 2.76
N ASN A 177 17.72 -21.80 3.30
CA ASN A 177 16.33 -21.82 2.85
C ASN A 177 15.99 -20.51 2.11
N PRO A 178 15.85 -20.53 0.77
CA PRO A 178 15.77 -19.33 -0.08
C PRO A 178 14.43 -18.58 -0.06
N TYR A 179 13.56 -18.81 0.92
CA TYR A 179 12.33 -18.02 1.10
C TYR A 179 12.55 -16.71 1.89
N ASN A 180 13.81 -16.31 2.12
CA ASN A 180 14.21 -15.05 2.75
C ASN A 180 15.12 -14.27 1.78
N LEU A 181 14.51 -13.27 1.12
CA LEU A 181 15.00 -12.46 0.00
C LEU A 181 15.17 -13.22 -1.32
N GLY A 182 14.32 -12.89 -2.29
CA GLY A 182 14.36 -13.39 -3.67
C GLY A 182 15.54 -12.88 -4.49
N SER A 183 16.69 -12.62 -3.88
CA SER A 183 17.86 -12.11 -4.61
C SER A 183 19.15 -12.60 -3.98
N GLN A 184 19.75 -13.61 -4.60
CA GLN A 184 21.17 -13.92 -4.45
C GLN A 184 22.07 -12.85 -5.06
N ASP A 185 21.52 -11.74 -5.57
CA ASP A 185 22.30 -10.62 -6.03
C ASP A 185 22.71 -9.74 -4.84
N ILE A 186 24.00 -9.81 -4.52
CA ILE A 186 24.77 -9.05 -3.51
C ILE A 186 24.64 -7.51 -3.58
N ASN A 187 23.76 -7.00 -4.46
CA ASN A 187 23.63 -5.58 -4.77
C ASN A 187 22.19 -5.06 -4.70
N LEU A 188 21.22 -5.91 -4.32
CA LEU A 188 19.82 -5.52 -4.22
C LEU A 188 19.49 -4.97 -2.83
N THR A 189 18.67 -3.91 -2.81
CA THR A 189 17.97 -3.45 -1.60
C THR A 189 16.53 -3.92 -1.66
N VAL A 190 16.09 -4.63 -0.62
CA VAL A 190 14.70 -5.07 -0.50
C VAL A 190 13.99 -4.27 0.57
N ILE A 191 12.84 -3.69 0.21
CA ILE A 191 12.02 -2.87 1.08
C ILE A 191 10.72 -3.62 1.34
N GLU A 192 10.45 -3.93 2.61
CA GLU A 192 9.23 -4.60 3.06
C GLU A 192 8.36 -3.62 3.86
N TYR A 193 7.14 -3.40 3.39
CA TYR A 193 6.08 -2.73 4.13
C TYR A 193 5.19 -3.79 4.77
N GLN A 194 5.01 -3.73 6.08
CA GLN A 194 4.08 -4.60 6.81
C GLN A 194 2.95 -3.75 7.39
N PHE A 195 1.70 -4.11 7.13
CA PHE A 195 0.52 -3.37 7.63
C PHE A 195 -0.65 -4.31 7.91
N ARG A 196 -1.61 -3.84 8.71
CA ARG A 196 -2.80 -4.64 9.06
C ARG A 196 -3.90 -4.44 8.04
N ILE A 197 -4.60 -5.54 7.73
CA ILE A 197 -5.75 -5.50 6.82
C ILE A 197 -6.93 -4.83 7.56
N PRO A 198 -7.51 -3.74 7.04
CA PRO A 198 -8.62 -3.04 7.70
C PRO A 198 -9.86 -3.92 7.93
N GLU A 199 -10.06 -4.91 7.05
CA GLU A 199 -11.17 -5.87 7.08
C GLU A 199 -11.02 -6.93 8.19
N SER A 200 -9.83 -7.10 8.77
CA SER A 200 -9.58 -8.14 9.77
C SER A 200 -10.00 -7.76 11.18
N LYS A 201 -10.53 -6.54 11.41
CA LYS A 201 -10.91 -6.04 12.76
C LYS A 201 -11.98 -6.89 13.45
N THR A 202 -12.76 -7.66 12.70
CA THR A 202 -13.86 -8.52 13.20
C THR A 202 -13.54 -10.01 13.23
N SER A 203 -12.35 -10.44 12.79
CA SER A 203 -11.99 -11.86 12.75
C SER A 203 -10.74 -12.11 13.60
N LYS A 204 -10.75 -13.18 14.39
CA LYS A 204 -9.73 -13.59 15.40
C LYS A 204 -8.30 -13.81 14.85
N SER A 205 -7.98 -13.29 13.67
CA SER A 205 -6.68 -13.38 13.02
C SER A 205 -6.10 -11.98 12.82
N ASN A 206 -5.03 -11.66 13.54
CA ASN A 206 -4.12 -10.54 13.26
C ASN A 206 -3.39 -10.80 11.92
N LYS A 207 -4.12 -10.79 10.80
CA LYS A 207 -3.51 -10.97 9.48
C LYS A 207 -2.83 -9.66 9.09
N ALA A 208 -1.50 -9.69 9.07
CA ALA A 208 -0.68 -8.64 8.48
C ALA A 208 -0.48 -8.94 6.99
N GLU A 209 -0.67 -7.94 6.15
CA GLU A 209 -0.23 -7.96 4.75
C GLU A 209 1.21 -7.44 4.66
N LYS A 210 1.90 -7.92 3.63
CA LYS A 210 3.24 -7.47 3.27
C LYS A 210 3.24 -6.96 1.82
N ARG A 211 4.02 -5.92 1.56
CA ARG A 211 4.39 -5.47 0.20
C ARG A 211 5.91 -5.39 0.15
N ILE A 212 6.48 -6.00 -0.88
CA ILE A 212 7.93 -6.13 -1.04
C ILE A 212 8.31 -5.42 -2.33
N ILE A 213 9.38 -4.64 -2.27
CA ILE A 213 9.94 -3.93 -3.41
C ILE A 213 11.42 -4.24 -3.46
N GLU A 214 11.88 -4.55 -4.65
CA GLU A 214 13.25 -4.88 -4.94
C GLU A 214 13.83 -3.72 -5.76
N LEU A 215 14.89 -3.12 -5.24
CA LEU A 215 15.55 -1.97 -5.85
C LEU A 215 17.01 -2.30 -6.14
N ASN A 216 17.37 -2.11 -7.40
CA ASN A 216 18.75 -2.10 -7.84
C ASN A 216 19.24 -0.64 -7.86
N PRO A 217 20.21 -0.25 -7.02
CA PRO A 217 20.63 1.14 -6.90
C PRO A 217 21.09 1.74 -8.23
N TYR A 218 20.51 2.87 -8.62
CA TYR A 218 20.74 3.46 -9.95
C TYR A 218 22.23 3.76 -10.23
N PHE A 219 22.99 4.22 -9.23
CA PHE A 219 24.41 4.53 -9.38
C PHE A 219 25.31 3.31 -9.62
N GLN A 220 24.84 2.08 -9.37
CA GLN A 220 25.67 0.88 -9.47
C GLN A 220 26.30 0.71 -10.86
N GLY A 221 25.61 1.13 -11.93
CA GLY A 221 26.17 1.09 -13.28
C GLY A 221 27.44 1.93 -13.47
N ASN A 222 27.67 2.94 -12.63
CA ASN A 222 28.88 3.77 -12.67
C ASN A 222 30.03 3.15 -11.84
N CYS A 223 29.73 2.25 -10.92
CA CYS A 223 30.73 1.57 -10.10
C CYS A 223 31.62 0.60 -10.88
N TYR A 224 31.19 0.17 -12.07
CA TYR A 224 31.98 -0.70 -12.96
C TYR A 224 32.91 0.07 -13.91
N LYS A 225 32.89 1.42 -13.89
CA LYS A 225 33.73 2.27 -14.75
C LYS A 225 35.02 2.75 -14.08
N LEU A 226 35.24 2.38 -12.82
CA LEU A 226 36.38 2.79 -11.97
C LEU A 226 37.51 1.76 -12.01
#